data_AF-A0A1M7HY46-F1
#
_entry.id   AF-A0A1M7HY46-F1
#
_cell.length_a   1.000
_cell.length_b   1.000
_cell.length_c   1.000
_cell.angle_alpha   90.00
_cell.angle_beta   90.00
_cell.angle_gamma   90.00
#
_symmetry.space_group_name_H-M   'P 1'
#
loop_
_entity.id
_entity.type
_entity.pdbx_description
1 polymer ?
#
loop_
_entity_poly.entity_id
_entity_poly.type
_entity_poly.pdbx_seq_one_letter_code
_entity_poly.pdbx_strand_id
1 'polypeptide(L)'
;MQDEPALVDATRKFICGFSHLPDPVVAVASRAQSKTAQVAWVLFGTAIYQDRDIPEIMRLLSAFYEAFPEEKLWTLPVPAAGAINDVVERTFEGRNWSMFEHVAGIFWSVGLFVRHHPDLVAWARERSPEEMWRDLGEIYFMGKAAVRPKACAAIYRIVSAEPLGLGVQCRMPEGSARKALHGLPPLPLTMGARRFLAMFSPAREEGFADLAPAQKQKLMDVYGKALCPEVPYTVAHSLQFFLEAGADDFVCRERTKRCAKCPLYEYCDYATRRSR
;
A
#
# COMPACT_ATOMS: atom_id res chain seq x y z
N MET A 1 9.86 -23.23 -3.58
CA MET A 1 9.17 -22.86 -4.85
C MET A 1 9.32 -23.93 -5.92
N GLN A 2 10.39 -24.73 -5.91
CA GLN A 2 10.54 -25.84 -6.85
C GLN A 2 9.68 -27.06 -6.47
N ASP A 3 9.23 -27.12 -5.21
CA ASP A 3 8.59 -28.31 -4.65
C ASP A 3 7.07 -28.39 -4.89
N GLU A 4 6.42 -27.29 -5.30
CA GLU A 4 4.99 -27.26 -5.64
C GLU A 4 4.70 -26.39 -6.88
N PRO A 5 5.00 -26.88 -8.11
CA PRO A 5 4.80 -26.12 -9.34
C PRO A 5 3.35 -25.65 -9.57
N ALA A 6 2.37 -26.46 -9.14
CA ALA A 6 0.95 -26.15 -9.29
C ALA A 6 0.52 -24.95 -8.43
N LEU A 7 1.03 -24.83 -7.21
CA LEU A 7 0.80 -23.67 -6.34
C LEU A 7 1.42 -22.40 -6.92
N VAL A 8 2.61 -22.50 -7.52
CA VAL A 8 3.27 -21.37 -8.19
C VAL A 8 2.45 -20.87 -9.37
N ASP A 9 1.94 -21.76 -10.21
CA ASP A 9 1.06 -21.42 -11.33
C ASP A 9 -0.26 -20.77 -10.85
N ALA A 10 -0.90 -21.36 -9.84
CA ALA A 10 -2.09 -20.80 -9.20
C ALA A 10 -1.84 -19.39 -8.65
N THR A 11 -0.70 -19.18 -7.99
CA THR A 11 -0.30 -17.88 -7.46
C THR A 11 -0.09 -16.85 -8.56
N ARG A 12 0.56 -17.23 -9.66
CA ARG A 12 0.73 -16.33 -10.82
C ARG A 12 -0.60 -15.94 -11.45
N LYS A 13 -1.54 -16.88 -11.58
CA LYS A 13 -2.91 -16.61 -12.04
C LYS A 13 -3.65 -15.66 -11.10
N PHE A 14 -3.49 -15.84 -9.78
CA PHE A 14 -4.03 -14.90 -8.80
C PHE A 14 -3.42 -13.50 -8.99
N ILE A 15 -2.09 -13.38 -9.05
CA ILE A 15 -1.43 -12.08 -9.26
C ILE A 15 -1.92 -11.40 -10.54
N CYS A 16 -1.97 -12.12 -11.66
CA CYS A 16 -2.46 -11.59 -12.92
C CYS A 16 -3.93 -11.13 -12.84
N GLY A 17 -4.78 -11.87 -12.11
CA GLY A 17 -6.19 -11.54 -11.93
C GLY A 17 -6.47 -10.36 -11.00
N PHE A 18 -5.47 -9.85 -10.27
CA PHE A 18 -5.61 -8.75 -9.30
C PHE A 18 -4.67 -7.57 -9.58
N SER A 19 -3.71 -7.72 -10.51
CA SER A 19 -2.74 -6.67 -10.85
C SER A 19 -3.40 -5.42 -11.45
N HIS A 20 -4.58 -5.55 -12.06
CA HIS A 20 -5.32 -4.44 -12.65
C HIS A 20 -6.23 -3.70 -11.66
N LEU A 21 -6.38 -4.19 -10.43
CA LEU A 21 -7.17 -3.49 -9.42
C LEU A 21 -6.41 -2.26 -8.94
N PRO A 22 -7.07 -1.10 -8.79
CA PRO A 22 -6.40 0.09 -8.31
C PRO A 22 -6.02 -0.07 -6.83
N ASP A 23 -4.83 0.40 -6.45
CA ASP A 23 -4.49 0.53 -5.03
C ASP A 23 -5.46 1.53 -4.37
N PRO A 24 -6.00 1.25 -3.17
CA PRO A 24 -7.05 2.08 -2.58
C PRO A 24 -6.60 3.52 -2.28
N VAL A 25 -5.32 3.74 -1.97
CA VAL A 25 -4.78 5.08 -1.76
C VAL A 25 -4.60 5.78 -3.09
N VAL A 26 -4.04 5.08 -4.09
CA VAL A 26 -3.84 5.63 -5.44
C VAL A 26 -5.19 5.97 -6.09
N ALA A 27 -6.22 5.13 -5.93
CA ALA A 27 -7.56 5.34 -6.47
C ALA A 27 -8.15 6.70 -6.06
N VAL A 28 -8.02 7.07 -4.78
CA VAL A 28 -8.49 8.36 -4.29
C VAL A 28 -7.56 9.49 -4.71
N ALA A 29 -6.25 9.27 -4.60
CA ALA A 29 -5.25 10.29 -4.99
C ALA A 29 -5.37 10.70 -6.45
N SER A 30 -5.66 9.77 -7.36
CA SER A 30 -5.86 10.01 -8.80
C SER A 30 -7.08 10.88 -9.13
N ARG A 31 -7.97 11.17 -8.17
CA ARG A 31 -9.03 12.19 -8.32
C ARG A 31 -8.45 13.59 -8.47
N ALA A 32 -7.26 13.83 -7.93
CA ALA A 32 -6.62 15.14 -7.95
C ALA A 32 -6.15 15.52 -9.36
N GLN A 33 -6.30 16.80 -9.71
CA GLN A 33 -6.01 17.30 -11.07
C GLN A 33 -4.51 17.40 -11.34
N SER A 34 -3.73 17.90 -10.37
CA SER A 34 -2.29 18.08 -10.53
C SER A 34 -1.51 16.86 -10.04
N LYS A 35 -0.41 16.51 -10.71
CA LYS A 35 0.47 15.41 -10.28
C LYS A 35 1.08 15.66 -8.90
N THR A 36 1.38 16.90 -8.54
CA THR A 36 1.79 17.27 -7.18
C THR A 36 0.70 16.93 -6.16
N ALA A 37 -0.56 17.30 -6.43
CA ALA A 37 -1.66 16.92 -5.54
C ALA A 37 -1.81 15.40 -5.44
N GLN A 38 -1.72 14.66 -6.56
CA GLN A 38 -1.78 13.20 -6.55
C GLN A 38 -0.69 12.61 -5.63
N VAL A 39 0.56 13.08 -5.74
CA VAL A 39 1.65 12.62 -4.84
C VAL A 39 1.35 12.97 -3.39
N ALA A 40 0.92 14.20 -3.10
CA ALA A 40 0.59 14.63 -1.74
C ALA A 40 -0.52 13.76 -1.11
N TRP A 41 -1.56 13.42 -1.87
CA TRP A 41 -2.63 12.53 -1.45
C TRP A 41 -2.18 11.08 -1.28
N VAL A 42 -1.23 10.59 -2.09
CA VAL A 42 -0.59 9.29 -1.85
C VAL A 42 0.17 9.28 -0.53
N LEU A 43 0.90 10.36 -0.21
CA LEU A 43 1.63 10.47 1.06
C LEU A 43 0.67 10.49 2.24
N PHE A 44 -0.38 11.31 2.18
CA PHE A 44 -1.41 11.36 3.21
C PHE A 44 -2.11 10.01 3.38
N GLY A 45 -2.59 9.41 2.28
CA GLY A 45 -3.27 8.12 2.32
C GLY A 45 -2.39 7.00 2.85
N THR A 46 -1.10 6.99 2.52
CA THR A 46 -0.16 6.00 3.06
C THR A 46 0.12 6.22 4.54
N ALA A 47 0.12 7.46 5.02
CA ALA A 47 0.36 7.79 6.43
C ALA A 47 -0.78 7.32 7.33
N ILE A 48 -1.99 7.62 6.87
CA ILE A 48 -3.24 7.44 7.64
C ILE A 48 -3.78 6.01 7.55
N TYR A 49 -3.37 5.23 6.55
CA TYR A 49 -3.82 3.84 6.39
C TYR A 49 -3.26 2.91 7.48
N GLN A 50 -4.05 2.73 8.55
CA GLN A 50 -3.73 1.91 9.72
C GLN A 50 -4.99 1.32 10.34
N ASP A 51 -4.91 0.05 10.76
CA ASP A 51 -5.93 -0.64 11.55
C ASP A 51 -7.37 -0.52 10.99
N ARG A 52 -7.47 -0.48 9.65
CA ARG A 52 -8.73 -0.37 8.90
C ARG A 52 -8.68 -1.26 7.67
N ASP A 53 -9.85 -1.70 7.23
CA ASP A 53 -9.95 -2.44 5.97
C ASP A 53 -9.94 -1.49 4.75
N ILE A 54 -9.97 -2.10 3.56
CA ILE A 54 -9.90 -1.37 2.29
C ILE A 54 -11.14 -0.45 2.11
N PRO A 55 -12.38 -0.92 2.26
CA PRO A 55 -13.55 -0.04 2.18
C PRO A 55 -13.53 1.13 3.16
N GLU A 56 -13.17 0.88 4.42
CA GLU A 56 -13.10 1.91 5.45
C GLU A 56 -12.09 2.99 5.11
N ILE A 57 -10.88 2.61 4.66
CA ILE A 57 -9.86 3.59 4.31
C ILE A 57 -10.22 4.37 3.05
N MET A 58 -10.80 3.72 2.04
CA MET A 58 -11.24 4.39 0.82
C MET A 58 -12.34 5.42 1.11
N ARG A 59 -13.28 5.07 1.98
CA ARG A 59 -14.34 5.97 2.44
C ARG A 59 -13.76 7.17 3.19
N LEU A 60 -12.83 6.92 4.12
CA LEU A 60 -12.16 7.99 4.88
C LEU A 60 -11.36 8.94 3.96
N LEU A 61 -10.57 8.38 3.05
CA LEU A 61 -9.78 9.19 2.12
C LEU A 61 -10.65 9.99 1.16
N SER A 62 -11.76 9.39 0.69
CA SER A 62 -12.73 10.11 -0.14
C SER A 62 -13.38 11.26 0.61
N ALA A 63 -13.79 11.04 1.86
CA ALA A 63 -14.36 12.09 2.72
C ALA A 63 -13.35 13.22 2.99
N PHE A 64 -12.08 12.89 3.21
CA PHE A 64 -11.02 13.88 3.34
C PHE A 64 -10.80 14.70 2.07
N TYR A 65 -10.74 14.04 0.92
CA TYR A 65 -10.55 14.72 -0.36
C TYR A 65 -11.76 15.62 -0.70
N GLU A 66 -12.97 15.23 -0.33
CA GLU A 66 -14.17 16.06 -0.50
C GLU A 66 -14.19 17.28 0.43
N ALA A 67 -13.75 17.12 1.68
CA ALA A 67 -13.68 18.22 2.64
C ALA A 67 -12.54 19.20 2.34
N PHE A 68 -11.39 18.69 1.84
CA PHE A 68 -10.17 19.45 1.62
C PHE A 68 -9.55 19.15 0.25
N PRO A 69 -10.22 19.47 -0.87
CA PRO A 69 -9.77 19.04 -2.19
C PRO A 69 -8.44 19.64 -2.63
N GLU A 70 -7.77 18.95 -3.56
CA GLU A 70 -6.56 19.43 -4.24
C GLU A 70 -5.46 19.85 -3.24
N GLU A 71 -5.08 21.14 -3.28
CA GLU A 71 -3.99 21.75 -2.54
C GLU A 71 -4.34 22.14 -1.10
N LYS A 72 -5.60 21.98 -0.68
CA LYS A 72 -6.04 22.30 0.70
C LYS A 72 -5.32 21.48 1.77
N LEU A 73 -4.68 20.39 1.39
CA LEU A 73 -3.79 19.62 2.26
C LEU A 73 -2.55 20.42 2.72
N TRP A 74 -2.07 21.40 1.94
CA TRP A 74 -0.84 22.15 2.27
C TRP A 74 -0.92 23.68 2.14
N THR A 75 -1.95 24.25 1.50
CA THR A 75 -2.10 25.72 1.40
C THR A 75 -2.42 26.37 2.74
N LEU A 76 -1.95 27.60 2.93
CA LEU A 76 -2.30 28.43 4.09
C LEU A 76 -3.58 29.24 3.84
N PRO A 77 -4.43 29.44 4.86
CA PRO A 77 -4.35 28.85 6.20
C PRO A 77 -4.64 27.34 6.17
N VAL A 78 -3.88 26.54 6.94
CA VAL A 78 -4.14 25.10 7.05
C VAL A 78 -5.47 24.85 7.78
N PRO A 79 -6.22 23.80 7.43
CA PRO A 79 -7.42 23.41 8.17
C PRO A 79 -7.13 23.20 9.66
N ALA A 80 -8.04 23.68 10.52
CA ALA A 80 -7.94 23.51 11.97
C ALA A 80 -8.18 22.04 12.36
N ALA A 81 -7.62 21.61 13.50
CA ALA A 81 -7.73 20.23 13.98
C ALA A 81 -9.18 19.77 14.10
N GLY A 82 -10.07 20.63 14.62
CA GLY A 82 -11.49 20.32 14.73
C GLY A 82 -12.11 19.93 13.39
N ALA A 83 -11.90 20.74 12.35
CA ALA A 83 -12.42 20.45 11.02
C ALA A 83 -11.87 19.15 10.42
N ILE A 84 -10.60 18.83 10.68
CA ILE A 84 -9.97 17.57 10.23
C ILE A 84 -10.58 16.38 10.98
N ASN A 85 -10.71 16.49 12.30
CA ASN A 85 -11.25 15.44 13.16
C ASN A 85 -12.74 15.19 12.88
N ASP A 86 -13.50 16.25 12.57
CA ASP A 86 -14.91 16.15 12.19
C ASP A 86 -15.14 15.29 10.94
N VAL A 87 -14.17 15.22 10.02
CA VAL A 87 -14.25 14.32 8.85
C VAL A 87 -14.17 12.87 9.30
N VAL A 88 -13.27 12.56 10.23
CA VAL A 88 -13.10 11.20 10.78
C VAL A 88 -14.36 10.79 11.56
N GLU A 89 -14.88 11.67 12.42
CA GLU A 89 -16.08 11.42 13.22
C GLU A 89 -17.31 11.17 12.35
N ARG A 90 -17.50 11.98 11.31
CA ARG A 90 -18.60 11.77 10.36
C ARG A 90 -18.43 10.50 9.54
N THR A 91 -17.19 10.13 9.23
CA THR A 91 -16.91 8.90 8.48
C THR A 91 -17.17 7.67 9.34
N PHE A 92 -16.65 7.62 10.57
CA PHE A 92 -16.72 6.42 11.40
C PHE A 92 -17.82 6.43 12.46
N GLU A 93 -18.63 7.50 12.49
CA GLU A 93 -19.69 7.71 13.49
C GLU A 93 -19.16 7.63 14.94
N GLY A 94 -17.90 8.03 15.14
CA GLY A 94 -17.21 7.91 16.42
C GLY A 94 -15.74 8.30 16.41
N ARG A 95 -15.14 8.28 17.61
CA ARG A 95 -13.72 8.61 17.89
C ARG A 95 -12.90 7.41 18.38
N ASN A 96 -13.48 6.22 18.28
CA ASN A 96 -12.96 4.95 18.77
C ASN A 96 -11.86 4.33 17.89
N TRP A 97 -11.48 4.99 16.79
CA TRP A 97 -10.33 4.57 16.01
C TRP A 97 -9.02 4.88 16.73
N SER A 98 -8.10 3.90 16.84
CA SER A 98 -6.80 4.02 17.50
C SER A 98 -5.97 5.23 17.03
N MET A 99 -6.19 5.67 15.79
CA MET A 99 -5.45 6.75 15.15
C MET A 99 -6.09 8.13 15.28
N PHE A 100 -7.28 8.24 15.86
CA PHE A 100 -8.10 9.47 15.85
C PHE A 100 -7.32 10.72 16.29
N GLU A 101 -6.64 10.66 17.44
CA GLU A 101 -5.87 11.77 18.02
C GLU A 101 -4.66 12.20 17.18
N HIS A 102 -4.25 11.38 16.21
CA HIS A 102 -3.09 11.63 15.37
C HIS A 102 -3.44 12.17 13.99
N VAL A 103 -4.71 12.16 13.60
CA VAL A 103 -5.12 12.46 12.22
C VAL A 103 -4.76 13.89 11.81
N ALA A 104 -5.08 14.88 12.64
CA ALA A 104 -4.68 16.27 12.41
C ALA A 104 -3.16 16.43 12.31
N GLY A 105 -2.40 15.75 13.19
CA GLY A 105 -0.93 15.76 13.14
C GLY A 105 -0.37 15.18 11.85
N ILE A 106 -0.95 14.07 11.35
CA ILE A 106 -0.58 13.47 10.07
C ILE A 106 -0.88 14.43 8.92
N PHE A 107 -2.09 14.98 8.89
CA PHE A 107 -2.53 15.93 7.87
C PHE A 107 -1.57 17.12 7.77
N TRP A 108 -1.29 17.78 8.89
CA TRP A 108 -0.40 18.93 8.92
C TRP A 108 1.05 18.59 8.61
N SER A 109 1.52 17.41 9.02
CA SER A 109 2.89 16.97 8.74
C SER A 109 3.11 16.71 7.25
N VAL A 110 2.13 16.08 6.58
CA VAL A 110 2.18 15.97 5.11
C VAL A 110 2.12 17.35 4.48
N GLY A 111 1.21 18.22 4.93
CA GLY A 111 1.13 19.60 4.42
C GLY A 111 2.44 20.38 4.59
N LEU A 112 3.15 20.19 5.70
CA LEU A 112 4.47 20.79 5.94
C LEU A 112 5.52 20.24 4.96
N PHE A 113 5.52 18.92 4.74
CA PHE A 113 6.41 18.29 3.78
C PHE A 113 6.23 18.86 2.36
N VAL A 114 4.98 19.03 1.91
CA VAL A 114 4.69 19.62 0.59
C VAL A 114 5.12 21.08 0.52
N ARG A 115 4.95 21.87 1.58
CA ARG A 115 5.44 23.26 1.59
C ARG A 115 6.96 23.36 1.51
N HIS A 116 7.71 22.40 2.04
CA HIS A 116 9.16 22.30 1.87
C HIS A 116 9.56 21.78 0.47
N HIS A 117 8.67 21.05 -0.20
CA HIS A 117 8.87 20.44 -1.51
C HIS A 117 7.70 20.78 -2.46
N PRO A 118 7.54 22.05 -2.88
CA PRO A 118 6.33 22.54 -3.55
C PRO A 118 6.05 21.88 -4.91
N ASP A 119 7.10 21.37 -5.57
CA ASP A 119 6.98 20.49 -6.73
C ASP A 119 7.39 19.06 -6.36
N LEU A 120 6.41 18.25 -5.97
CA LEU A 120 6.65 16.87 -5.59
C LEU A 120 7.06 15.97 -6.76
N VAL A 121 6.76 16.37 -8.00
CA VAL A 121 7.19 15.63 -9.20
C VAL A 121 8.68 15.89 -9.43
N ALA A 122 9.11 17.15 -9.35
CA ALA A 122 10.53 17.50 -9.41
C ALA A 122 11.32 16.86 -8.26
N TRP A 123 10.80 16.94 -7.02
CA TRP A 123 11.39 16.27 -5.87
C TRP A 123 11.61 14.77 -6.14
N ALA A 124 10.59 14.04 -6.58
CA ALA A 124 10.74 12.62 -6.86
C ALA A 124 11.79 12.37 -7.94
N ARG A 125 11.80 13.16 -9.02
CA ARG A 125 12.76 13.04 -10.14
C ARG A 125 14.22 13.29 -9.72
N GLU A 126 14.44 14.16 -8.74
CA GLU A 126 15.77 14.55 -8.27
C GLU A 126 16.32 13.64 -7.16
N ARG A 127 15.44 12.87 -6.52
CA ARG A 127 15.79 11.95 -5.43
C ARG A 127 15.88 10.50 -5.92
N SER A 128 16.85 9.79 -5.37
CA SER A 128 16.90 8.34 -5.40
C SER A 128 15.89 7.75 -4.42
N PRO A 129 15.47 6.48 -4.58
CA PRO A 129 14.56 5.86 -3.62
C PRO A 129 15.06 5.86 -2.17
N GLU A 130 16.38 5.80 -1.94
CA GLU A 130 16.96 5.90 -0.60
C GLU A 130 16.81 7.31 -0.01
N GLU A 131 17.02 8.34 -0.83
CA GLU A 131 16.82 9.73 -0.39
C GLU A 131 15.34 10.02 -0.17
N MET A 132 14.44 9.54 -1.05
CA MET A 132 13.00 9.59 -0.81
C MET A 132 12.64 8.92 0.51
N TRP A 133 13.19 7.73 0.79
CA TRP A 133 12.93 7.01 2.04
C TRP A 133 13.41 7.79 3.27
N ARG A 134 14.50 8.54 3.14
CA ARG A 134 15.02 9.43 4.19
C ARG A 134 14.09 10.63 4.39
N ASP A 135 13.79 11.36 3.33
CA ASP A 135 12.94 12.57 3.29
C ASP A 135 11.55 12.26 3.85
N LEU A 136 10.94 11.14 3.43
CA LEU A 136 9.63 10.69 3.92
C LEU A 136 9.62 10.38 5.43
N GLY A 137 10.78 10.24 6.07
CA GLY A 137 10.88 10.13 7.52
C GLY A 137 10.50 11.40 8.28
N GLU A 138 10.47 12.55 7.62
CA GLU A 138 10.01 13.82 8.19
C GLU A 138 8.49 13.82 8.42
N ILE A 139 7.76 12.97 7.70
CA ILE A 139 6.31 12.86 7.81
C ILE A 139 5.95 12.03 9.05
N TYR A 140 5.16 12.65 9.93
CA TYR A 140 4.60 12.00 11.11
C TYR A 140 3.82 10.74 10.71
N PHE A 141 4.04 9.64 11.44
CA PHE A 141 3.52 8.30 11.17
C PHE A 141 4.04 7.58 9.91
N MET A 142 5.08 8.05 9.21
CA MET A 142 5.77 7.23 8.18
C MET A 142 6.63 6.10 8.75
N GLY A 143 6.84 6.10 10.07
CA GLY A 143 7.59 5.09 10.81
C GLY A 143 8.94 5.59 11.32
N LYS A 144 9.40 5.02 12.44
CA LYS A 144 10.66 5.40 13.12
C LYS A 144 11.71 4.29 13.12
N ALA A 145 11.38 3.11 12.63
CA ALA A 145 12.27 1.95 12.59
C ALA A 145 13.16 1.94 11.35
N ALA A 146 14.24 1.15 11.36
CA ALA A 146 15.19 1.00 10.26
C ALA A 146 14.58 0.60 8.90
N VAL A 147 13.35 0.08 8.86
CA VAL A 147 12.69 -0.40 7.63
C VAL A 147 11.57 0.54 7.13
N ARG A 148 11.07 1.49 7.94
CA ARG A 148 9.92 2.41 7.65
C ARG A 148 8.92 1.90 6.58
N PRO A 149 8.10 0.88 6.88
CA PRO A 149 7.27 0.19 5.87
C PRO A 149 6.34 1.09 5.06
N LYS A 150 5.81 2.17 5.67
CA LYS A 150 4.94 3.12 4.98
C LYS A 150 5.70 4.01 4.00
N ALA A 151 6.93 4.41 4.34
CA ALA A 151 7.78 5.12 3.39
C ALA A 151 8.08 4.23 2.17
N CYS A 152 8.34 2.93 2.39
CA CYS A 152 8.50 1.97 1.29
C CYS A 152 7.24 1.90 0.43
N ALA A 153 6.06 1.73 1.04
CA ALA A 153 4.79 1.68 0.32
C ALA A 153 4.50 2.97 -0.47
N ALA A 154 4.77 4.13 0.12
CA ALA A 154 4.60 5.43 -0.54
C ALA A 154 5.51 5.53 -1.78
N ILE A 155 6.78 5.15 -1.67
CA ILE A 155 7.71 5.15 -2.81
C ILE A 155 7.15 4.29 -3.94
N TYR A 156 6.74 3.05 -3.65
CA TYR A 156 6.17 2.17 -4.68
C TYR A 156 4.90 2.74 -5.33
N ARG A 157 4.00 3.35 -4.55
CA ARG A 157 2.79 4.02 -5.07
C ARG A 157 3.09 5.25 -5.91
N ILE A 158 4.18 5.96 -5.63
CA ILE A 158 4.61 7.13 -6.40
C ILE A 158 5.22 6.68 -7.73
N VAL A 159 6.16 5.72 -7.70
CA VAL A 159 7.00 5.41 -8.88
C VAL A 159 6.44 4.35 -9.81
N SER A 160 5.60 3.44 -9.31
CA SER A 160 5.05 2.36 -10.13
C SER A 160 4.00 2.90 -11.10
N ALA A 161 3.92 2.32 -12.30
CA ALA A 161 2.91 2.70 -13.28
C ALA A 161 1.49 2.36 -12.81
N GLU A 162 0.48 3.01 -13.40
CA GLU A 162 -0.92 2.65 -13.19
C GLU A 162 -1.17 1.18 -13.58
N PRO A 163 -2.06 0.46 -12.87
CA PRO A 163 -2.89 0.92 -11.74
C PRO A 163 -2.23 0.75 -10.36
N LEU A 164 -0.96 0.34 -10.31
CA LEU A 164 -0.21 0.07 -9.08
C LEU A 164 0.25 1.37 -8.39
N GLY A 165 0.46 2.43 -9.17
CA GLY A 165 0.95 3.72 -8.68
C GLY A 165 0.69 4.86 -9.68
N LEU A 166 1.38 5.99 -9.46
CA LEU A 166 1.21 7.23 -10.21
C LEU A 166 2.14 7.38 -11.43
N GLY A 167 3.12 6.49 -11.58
CA GLY A 167 4.10 6.50 -12.67
C GLY A 167 5.08 7.68 -12.63
N VAL A 168 5.33 8.27 -11.45
CA VAL A 168 6.25 9.39 -11.30
C VAL A 168 7.70 8.89 -11.36
N GLN A 169 8.47 9.43 -12.30
CA GLN A 169 9.88 9.05 -12.43
C GLN A 169 10.68 9.52 -11.20
N CYS A 170 11.61 8.67 -10.75
CA CYS A 170 12.61 9.03 -9.76
C CYS A 170 14.03 8.83 -10.29
N ARG A 171 15.02 9.41 -9.60
CA ARG A 171 16.43 9.23 -9.97
C ARG A 171 16.88 7.81 -9.66
N MET A 172 16.87 6.96 -10.68
CA MET A 172 17.38 5.60 -10.52
C MET A 172 18.92 5.62 -10.41
N PRO A 173 19.51 4.77 -9.56
CA PRO A 173 20.96 4.63 -9.48
C PRO A 173 21.57 4.29 -10.85
N GLU A 174 22.73 4.87 -11.18
CA GLU A 174 23.43 4.61 -12.44
C GLU A 174 23.76 3.11 -12.62
N GLY A 175 23.34 2.52 -13.74
CA GLY A 175 23.56 1.10 -14.04
C GLY A 175 22.47 0.47 -14.91
N SER A 176 22.60 -0.81 -15.22
CA SER A 176 21.61 -1.55 -16.02
C SER A 176 20.21 -1.50 -15.39
N ALA A 177 19.15 -1.59 -16.20
CA ALA A 177 17.75 -1.62 -15.73
C ALA A 177 17.52 -2.66 -14.60
N ARG A 178 18.29 -3.73 -14.59
CA ARG A 178 18.29 -4.76 -13.55
C ARG A 178 18.81 -4.24 -12.19
N LYS A 179 19.80 -3.34 -12.16
CA LYS A 179 20.25 -2.65 -10.93
C LYS A 179 19.24 -1.63 -10.43
N ALA A 180 18.44 -1.04 -11.31
CA ALA A 180 17.38 -0.10 -10.94
C ALA A 180 16.35 -0.75 -9.97
N LEU A 181 15.99 -2.01 -10.22
CA LEU A 181 15.12 -2.81 -9.33
C LEU A 181 15.74 -3.15 -7.96
N HIS A 182 17.07 -3.12 -7.84
CA HIS A 182 17.77 -3.27 -6.55
C HIS A 182 17.90 -1.97 -5.77
N GLY A 183 17.64 -0.82 -6.40
CA GLY A 183 17.67 0.50 -5.74
C GLY A 183 16.39 0.84 -4.99
N LEU A 184 15.30 0.08 -5.20
CA LEU A 184 14.04 0.29 -4.49
C LEU A 184 14.07 -0.33 -3.08
N PRO A 185 13.32 0.24 -2.13
CA PRO A 185 13.21 -0.32 -0.79
C PRO A 185 12.53 -1.71 -0.80
N PRO A 186 12.60 -2.47 0.30
CA PRO A 186 11.88 -3.74 0.46
C PRO A 186 10.39 -3.63 0.07
N LEU A 187 9.85 -4.68 -0.55
CA LEU A 187 8.47 -4.75 -1.00
C LEU A 187 7.48 -4.55 0.16
N PRO A 188 6.38 -3.79 -0.01
CA PRO A 188 5.41 -3.61 1.07
C PRO A 188 4.81 -4.95 1.52
N LEU A 189 4.89 -5.23 2.82
CA LEU A 189 4.33 -6.43 3.45
C LEU A 189 2.96 -6.10 4.07
N THR A 190 1.94 -6.03 3.22
CA THR A 190 0.54 -5.78 3.60
C THR A 190 -0.05 -6.94 4.40
N MET A 191 -1.20 -6.72 5.05
CA MET A 191 -1.89 -7.79 5.79
C MET A 191 -2.30 -8.95 4.87
N GLY A 192 -2.81 -8.67 3.67
CA GLY A 192 -3.13 -9.69 2.68
C GLY A 192 -1.89 -10.50 2.27
N ALA A 193 -0.76 -9.83 2.03
CA ALA A 193 0.51 -10.50 1.74
C ALA A 193 1.01 -11.35 2.91
N ARG A 194 0.84 -10.89 4.15
CA ARG A 194 1.18 -11.68 5.36
C ARG A 194 0.31 -12.94 5.46
N ARG A 195 -1.01 -12.82 5.28
CA ARG A 195 -1.93 -13.97 5.28
C ARG A 195 -1.54 -14.97 4.19
N PHE A 196 -1.26 -14.47 2.98
CA PHE A 196 -0.82 -15.30 1.86
C PHE A 196 0.47 -16.05 2.21
N LEU A 197 1.52 -15.36 2.67
CA LEU A 197 2.79 -15.99 3.01
C LEU A 197 2.62 -16.99 4.17
N ALA A 198 1.80 -16.70 5.16
CA ALA A 198 1.51 -17.64 6.24
C ALA A 198 0.85 -18.95 5.74
N MET A 199 0.05 -18.87 4.68
CA MET A 199 -0.70 -20.02 4.16
C MET A 199 0.03 -20.79 3.06
N PHE A 200 0.84 -20.12 2.24
CA PHE A 200 1.34 -20.68 0.98
C PHE A 200 2.85 -20.58 0.78
N SER A 201 3.57 -19.92 1.68
CA SER A 201 5.03 -19.89 1.60
C SER A 201 5.64 -21.11 2.32
N PRO A 202 6.94 -21.40 2.10
CA PRO A 202 7.65 -22.41 2.89
C PRO A 202 7.57 -22.20 4.41
N ALA A 203 7.36 -20.95 4.85
CA ALA A 203 7.16 -20.64 6.26
C ALA A 203 5.80 -21.12 6.82
N ARG A 204 4.91 -21.72 6.00
CA ARG A 204 3.70 -22.39 6.47
C ARG A 204 4.03 -23.48 7.49
N GLU A 205 5.08 -24.26 7.23
CA GLU A 205 5.50 -25.40 8.06
C GLU A 205 6.41 -24.95 9.22
N GLU A 206 7.26 -23.95 8.98
CA GLU A 206 8.18 -23.40 9.98
C GLU A 206 7.53 -22.40 10.95
N GLY A 207 6.25 -22.03 10.74
CA GLY A 207 5.52 -21.09 11.58
C GLY A 207 5.77 -19.62 11.20
N PHE A 208 5.13 -19.14 10.13
CA PHE A 208 5.24 -17.74 9.69
C PHE A 208 4.92 -16.74 10.81
N ALA A 209 4.00 -17.06 11.72
CA ALA A 209 3.65 -16.20 12.85
C ALA A 209 4.85 -15.88 13.74
N ASP A 210 5.73 -16.87 13.95
CA ASP A 210 6.87 -16.81 14.87
C ASP A 210 8.11 -16.16 14.23
N LEU A 211 8.12 -15.99 12.90
CA LEU A 211 9.21 -15.30 12.22
C LEU A 211 9.33 -13.83 12.67
N ALA A 212 10.57 -13.39 12.86
CA ALA A 212 10.88 -12.00 13.13
C ALA A 212 10.45 -11.09 11.95
N PRO A 213 10.13 -9.81 12.19
CA PRO A 213 9.70 -8.89 11.13
C PRO A 213 10.65 -8.82 9.92
N ALA A 214 11.97 -8.83 10.16
CA ALA A 214 12.97 -8.81 9.10
C ALA A 214 12.95 -10.09 8.23
N GLN A 215 12.67 -11.26 8.83
CA GLN A 215 12.56 -12.52 8.09
C GLN A 215 11.30 -12.53 7.22
N LYS A 216 10.17 -12.06 7.76
CA LYS A 216 8.91 -11.90 7.00
C LYS A 216 9.10 -10.97 5.80
N GLN A 217 9.81 -9.86 6.00
CA GLN A 217 10.13 -8.90 4.95
C GLN A 217 11.03 -9.51 3.87
N LYS A 218 12.11 -10.20 4.28
CA LYS A 218 13.01 -10.92 3.36
C LYS A 218 12.26 -11.96 2.54
N LEU A 219 11.33 -12.68 3.17
CA LEU A 219 10.51 -13.68 2.49
C LEU A 219 9.65 -13.03 1.40
N MET A 220 8.99 -11.91 1.69
CA MET A 220 8.22 -11.14 0.71
C MET A 220 9.07 -10.71 -0.50
N ASP A 221 10.28 -10.20 -0.25
CA ASP A 221 11.19 -9.78 -1.32
C ASP A 221 11.63 -10.94 -2.21
N VAL A 222 11.97 -12.10 -1.60
CA VAL A 222 12.35 -13.31 -2.33
C VAL A 222 11.19 -13.82 -3.17
N TYR A 223 9.99 -13.90 -2.59
CA TYR A 223 8.80 -14.38 -3.27
C TYR A 223 8.40 -13.45 -4.44
N GLY A 224 8.40 -12.14 -4.20
CA GLY A 224 8.06 -11.15 -5.21
C GLY A 224 8.98 -11.21 -6.43
N LYS A 225 10.30 -11.23 -6.19
CA LYS A 225 11.32 -11.31 -7.25
C LYS A 225 11.25 -12.62 -8.04
N ALA A 226 10.85 -13.71 -7.39
CA ALA A 226 10.81 -15.01 -8.05
C ALA A 226 9.49 -15.24 -8.83
N LEU A 227 8.38 -14.62 -8.41
CA LEU A 227 7.10 -14.73 -9.11
C LEU A 227 6.97 -13.76 -10.28
N CYS A 228 7.46 -12.52 -10.12
CA CYS A 228 7.43 -11.48 -11.16
C CYS A 228 8.76 -10.70 -11.16
N PRO A 229 9.82 -11.23 -11.80
CA PRO A 229 11.16 -10.64 -11.73
C PRO A 229 11.26 -9.24 -12.35
N GLU A 230 10.47 -8.97 -13.40
CA GLU A 230 10.48 -7.69 -14.11
C GLU A 230 9.84 -6.58 -13.29
N VAL A 231 8.72 -6.87 -12.59
CA VAL A 231 8.01 -5.90 -11.76
C VAL A 231 7.56 -6.57 -10.45
N PRO A 232 8.49 -6.79 -9.49
CA PRO A 232 8.20 -7.50 -8.24
C PRO A 232 7.08 -6.88 -7.41
N TYR A 233 6.88 -5.56 -7.53
CA TYR A 233 5.81 -4.85 -6.83
C TYR A 233 4.41 -5.34 -7.22
N THR A 234 4.21 -5.85 -8.44
CA THR A 234 2.94 -6.44 -8.87
C THR A 234 2.50 -7.56 -7.93
N VAL A 235 3.44 -8.31 -7.35
CA VAL A 235 3.17 -9.36 -6.39
C VAL A 235 2.66 -8.76 -5.08
N ALA A 236 3.39 -7.81 -4.50
CA ALA A 236 3.01 -7.14 -3.26
C ALA A 236 1.64 -6.44 -3.38
N HIS A 237 1.43 -5.74 -4.50
CA HIS A 237 0.18 -5.09 -4.85
C HIS A 237 -0.97 -6.08 -4.95
N SER A 238 -0.84 -7.15 -5.72
CA SER A 238 -1.93 -8.11 -5.94
C SER A 238 -2.27 -8.88 -4.67
N LEU A 239 -1.24 -9.25 -3.88
CA LEU A 239 -1.43 -9.96 -2.61
C LEU A 239 -2.07 -9.10 -1.53
N GLN A 240 -2.10 -7.77 -1.67
CA GLN A 240 -2.82 -6.91 -0.74
C GLN A 240 -4.33 -7.22 -0.70
N PHE A 241 -4.89 -7.84 -1.74
CA PHE A 241 -6.31 -8.16 -1.82
C PHE A 241 -6.64 -9.59 -1.34
N PHE A 242 -5.63 -10.37 -0.94
CA PHE A 242 -5.82 -11.74 -0.50
C PHE A 242 -6.43 -11.80 0.91
N LEU A 243 -7.67 -12.31 1.01
CA LEU A 243 -8.43 -12.40 2.26
C LEU A 243 -8.52 -11.09 3.05
N GLU A 244 -8.48 -9.96 2.34
CA GLU A 244 -8.81 -8.65 2.90
C GLU A 244 -10.30 -8.39 2.80
N ALA A 245 -10.84 -7.69 3.81
CA ALA A 245 -12.24 -7.32 3.83
C ALA A 245 -12.53 -6.32 2.69
N GLY A 246 -13.56 -6.65 1.91
CA GLY A 246 -14.22 -5.83 0.92
C GLY A 246 -15.56 -5.33 1.46
N ALA A 247 -16.43 -4.85 0.56
CA ALA A 247 -17.68 -4.22 0.94
C ALA A 247 -18.68 -5.20 1.58
N ASP A 248 -18.76 -6.42 1.05
CA ASP A 248 -19.73 -7.45 1.45
C ASP A 248 -19.05 -8.74 1.97
N ASP A 249 -17.84 -9.04 1.49
CA ASP A 249 -17.08 -10.24 1.85
C ASP A 249 -15.57 -9.99 1.66
N PHE A 250 -14.75 -11.02 1.49
CA PHE A 250 -13.35 -10.81 1.09
C PHE A 250 -13.25 -10.30 -0.35
N VAL A 251 -12.36 -9.34 -0.60
CA VAL A 251 -12.11 -8.77 -1.94
C VAL A 251 -11.86 -9.87 -2.99
N CYS A 252 -11.11 -10.91 -2.61
CA CYS A 252 -10.84 -12.02 -3.52
C CYS A 252 -12.10 -12.81 -3.91
N ARG A 253 -13.09 -12.93 -3.01
CA ARG A 253 -14.37 -13.59 -3.28
C ARG A 253 -15.32 -12.69 -4.04
N GLU A 254 -15.40 -11.40 -3.71
CA GLU A 254 -16.18 -10.42 -4.47
C GLU A 254 -15.74 -10.40 -5.94
N ARG A 255 -14.42 -10.39 -6.18
CA ARG A 255 -13.86 -10.38 -7.53
C ARG A 255 -14.13 -11.67 -8.30
N THR A 256 -14.01 -12.82 -7.63
CA THR A 256 -14.19 -14.15 -8.27
C THR A 256 -15.64 -14.61 -8.27
N LYS A 257 -16.53 -13.91 -7.57
CA LYS A 257 -17.94 -14.24 -7.25
C LYS A 257 -18.14 -15.51 -6.42
N ARG A 258 -17.23 -16.49 -6.51
CA ARG A 258 -17.26 -17.77 -5.78
C ARG A 258 -15.84 -18.25 -5.52
N CYS A 259 -15.58 -18.83 -4.35
CA CYS A 259 -14.25 -19.37 -4.01
C CYS A 259 -13.74 -20.39 -5.03
N ALA A 260 -14.60 -21.25 -5.59
CA ALA A 260 -14.22 -22.24 -6.61
C ALA A 260 -13.64 -21.65 -7.90
N LYS A 261 -13.83 -20.34 -8.15
CA LYS A 261 -13.23 -19.63 -9.30
C LYS A 261 -11.91 -18.94 -8.95
N CYS A 262 -11.52 -18.94 -7.68
CA CYS A 262 -10.22 -18.42 -7.27
C CYS A 262 -9.13 -19.42 -7.68
N PRO A 263 -8.04 -18.98 -8.34
CA PRO A 263 -6.92 -19.87 -8.68
C PRO A 263 -6.31 -20.58 -7.47
N LEU A 264 -6.41 -19.97 -6.28
CA LEU A 264 -5.89 -20.51 -5.02
C LEU A 264 -6.89 -21.42 -4.28
N TYR A 265 -8.05 -21.74 -4.87
CA TYR A 265 -9.14 -22.46 -4.21
C TYR A 265 -8.70 -23.76 -3.55
N GLU A 266 -8.00 -24.63 -4.29
CA GLU A 266 -7.59 -25.97 -3.83
C GLU A 266 -6.59 -25.93 -2.69
N TYR A 267 -5.92 -24.79 -2.50
CA TYR A 267 -4.91 -24.59 -1.47
C TYR A 267 -5.48 -23.82 -0.27
N CYS A 268 -6.61 -23.13 -0.42
CA CYS A 268 -7.10 -22.16 0.55
C CYS A 268 -8.11 -22.79 1.53
N ASP A 269 -7.68 -23.02 2.77
CA ASP A 269 -8.53 -23.58 3.84
C ASP A 269 -9.76 -22.72 4.19
N TYR A 270 -9.74 -21.41 3.88
CA TYR A 270 -10.91 -20.55 4.07
C TYR A 270 -12.05 -20.87 3.08
N ALA A 271 -11.74 -21.48 1.94
CA ALA A 271 -12.73 -21.91 0.97
C ALA A 271 -13.53 -23.12 1.47
N THR A 272 -12.92 -23.98 2.30
CA THR A 272 -13.52 -25.22 2.82
C THR A 272 -14.26 -25.02 4.14
N ARG A 273 -13.87 -24.02 4.95
CA ARG A 273 -14.50 -23.73 6.27
C ARG A 273 -15.84 -23.00 6.21
N ARG A 274 -16.23 -22.41 5.07
CA ARG A 274 -17.50 -21.67 4.90
C ARG A 274 -18.52 -22.35 3.97
N SER A 275 -18.21 -23.54 3.46
CA SER A 275 -19.16 -24.41 2.75
C SER A 275 -19.88 -25.40 3.68
N ARG A 276 -19.72 -25.24 5.00
CA ARG A 276 -20.48 -25.90 6.07
C ARG A 276 -21.32 -24.90 6.82
#